data_AF-A0A952ZVU5-F1
#
_entry.id   AF-A0A952ZVU5-F1
#
_cell.length_a   1.000
_cell.length_b   1.000
_cell.length_c   1.000
_cell.angle_alpha   90.00
_cell.angle_beta   90.00
_cell.angle_gamma   90.00
#
_symmetry.space_group_name_H-M   'P 1'
#
loop_
_entity.id
_entity.type
_entity.pdbx_description
1 polymer ?
#
loop_
_entity_poly.entity_id
_entity_poly.type
_entity_poly.pdbx_seq_one_letter_code
_entity_poly.pdbx_strand_id
1 'polypeptide(L)'
;MVKNSFQSPSECPVCGAAVPRGARACPECGADERSGWNEDDARYDGLDLPDEAFDDGRSPKPAARRNANVVWSVVASLVILAVILAFVFRR
;
A
#
# COMPACT_ATOMS: atom_id res chain seq x y z
N MET A 1 20.44 7.05 22.11
CA MET A 1 19.45 7.22 21.02
C MET A 1 19.99 6.56 19.76
N VAL A 2 19.56 5.35 19.43
CA VAL A 2 19.84 4.72 18.13
C VAL A 2 19.07 5.50 17.07
N LYS A 3 19.80 6.23 16.21
CA LYS A 3 19.22 6.82 15.01
C LYS A 3 19.04 5.66 14.03
N ASN A 4 17.87 5.03 14.01
CA ASN A 4 17.45 4.24 12.86
C ASN A 4 17.33 5.23 11.72
N SER A 5 18.34 5.29 10.87
CA SER A 5 18.32 6.02 9.60
C SER A 5 17.38 5.28 8.65
N PHE A 6 16.08 5.35 8.95
CA PHE A 6 15.05 4.79 8.10
C PHE A 6 14.98 5.62 6.82
N GLN A 7 15.52 5.07 5.74
CA GLN A 7 15.53 5.70 4.43
C GLN A 7 14.37 5.13 3.64
N SER A 8 13.34 5.94 3.43
CA SER A 8 12.22 5.58 2.56
C SER A 8 12.75 5.20 1.17
N PRO A 9 12.36 4.04 0.60
CA PRO A 9 12.77 3.68 -0.74
C PRO A 9 12.22 4.72 -1.73
N SER A 10 12.85 4.89 -2.90
CA SER A 10 12.33 5.80 -3.94
C SER A 10 11.06 5.26 -4.60
N GLU A 11 10.88 3.95 -4.57
CA GLU A 11 9.72 3.24 -5.11
C GLU A 11 9.27 2.20 -4.08
N CYS A 12 7.97 2.09 -3.85
CA CYS A 12 7.43 1.20 -2.84
C CYS A 12 7.53 -0.27 -3.32
N PRO A 13 8.19 -1.17 -2.58
CA PRO A 13 8.30 -2.59 -2.97
C PRO A 13 6.95 -3.32 -2.99
N VAL A 14 5.96 -2.85 -2.21
CA VAL A 14 4.64 -3.50 -2.10
C VAL A 14 3.69 -3.16 -3.25
N CYS A 15 3.82 -1.97 -3.85
CA CYS A 15 2.86 -1.48 -4.85
C CYS A 15 3.49 -0.81 -6.09
N GLY A 16 4.80 -0.56 -6.09
CA GLY A 16 5.52 0.12 -7.17
C GLY A 16 5.25 1.62 -7.30
N ALA A 17 4.57 2.24 -6.34
CA ALA A 17 4.35 3.69 -6.37
C ALA A 17 5.65 4.45 -6.05
N ALA A 18 5.84 5.61 -6.68
CA ALA A 18 6.91 6.53 -6.30
C ALA A 18 6.69 7.03 -4.86
N VAL A 19 7.72 6.90 -4.03
CA VAL A 19 7.67 7.28 -2.62
C VAL A 19 8.49 8.56 -2.41
N PRO A 20 7.88 9.63 -1.86
CA PRO A 20 8.61 10.86 -1.55
C PRO A 20 9.72 10.62 -0.53
N ARG A 21 10.84 11.35 -0.67
CA ARG A 21 11.95 11.26 0.29
C ARG A 21 11.48 11.63 1.69
N GLY A 22 11.75 10.76 2.66
CA GLY A 22 11.40 10.97 4.06
C GLY A 22 9.95 10.60 4.41
N ALA A 23 9.22 9.96 3.49
CA ALA A 23 7.91 9.40 3.80
C ALA A 23 8.04 8.30 4.87
N ARG A 24 7.13 8.29 5.85
CA ARG A 24 7.09 7.22 6.88
C ARG A 24 6.32 5.98 6.45
N ALA A 25 5.46 6.14 5.45
CA ALA A 25 4.66 5.09 4.83
C ALA A 25 4.38 5.47 3.38
N CYS A 26 4.06 4.49 2.53
CA CYS A 26 3.66 4.71 1.16
C CYS A 26 2.29 5.41 1.13
N PRO A 27 2.16 6.58 0.47
CA PRO A 27 0.88 7.30 0.43
C PRO A 27 -0.22 6.55 -0.33
N GLU A 28 0.15 5.61 -1.21
CA GLU A 28 -0.80 4.87 -2.05
C GLU A 28 -1.34 3.61 -1.37
N CYS A 29 -0.49 2.86 -0.68
CA CYS A 29 -0.88 1.56 -0.11
C CYS A 29 -0.72 1.46 1.41
N GLY A 30 -0.11 2.45 2.06
CA GLY A 30 0.12 2.44 3.51
C GLY A 30 1.26 1.56 3.99
N ALA A 31 1.98 0.88 3.08
CA ALA A 31 3.16 0.08 3.46
C ALA A 31 4.25 0.94 4.08
N ASP A 32 4.83 0.48 5.18
CA ASP A 32 5.87 1.17 5.95
C ASP A 32 7.02 0.22 6.32
N GLU A 33 7.99 0.69 7.11
CA GLU A 33 9.12 -0.10 7.61
C GLU A 33 8.69 -1.43 8.26
N ARG A 34 7.50 -1.51 8.84
CA ARG A 34 7.04 -2.69 9.58
C ARG A 34 6.18 -3.64 8.77
N SER A 35 5.65 -3.18 7.64
CA SER A 35 4.60 -3.88 6.89
C SER A 35 4.95 -4.13 5.43
N GLY A 36 6.16 -3.74 5.00
CA GLY A 36 6.64 -4.08 3.66
C GLY A 36 7.81 -3.27 3.13
N TRP A 37 8.40 -2.36 3.90
CA TRP A 37 9.68 -1.71 3.57
C TRP A 37 10.88 -2.30 4.32
N ASN A 38 10.68 -3.36 5.12
CA ASN A 38 11.77 -4.11 5.72
C ASN A 38 12.39 -5.08 4.70
N GLU A 39 13.64 -5.47 4.96
CA GLU A 39 14.37 -6.43 4.14
C GLU A 39 13.83 -7.86 4.32
N ASP A 40 13.13 -8.12 5.43
CA ASP A 40 12.63 -9.45 5.79
C ASP A 40 11.34 -9.83 5.03
N ASP A 41 10.38 -8.92 4.84
CA ASP A 41 9.15 -9.19 4.07
C ASP A 41 9.43 -9.23 2.56
N ALA A 42 10.43 -8.49 2.08
CA ALA A 42 10.91 -8.55 0.70
C ALA A 42 11.60 -9.89 0.34
N ARG A 43 11.94 -10.71 1.34
CA ARG A 43 12.67 -11.98 1.15
C ARG A 43 11.75 -13.15 0.78
N TYR A 44 10.43 -13.02 0.97
CA TYR A 44 9.46 -14.09 0.70
C TYR A 44 8.83 -14.04 -0.70
N ASP A 45 9.46 -13.36 -1.67
CA ASP A 45 9.14 -13.51 -3.10
C ASP A 45 9.75 -14.78 -3.73
N GLY A 46 10.45 -15.60 -2.93
CA GLY A 46 11.03 -16.87 -3.33
C GLY A 46 10.00 -18.00 -3.43
N LEU A 47 9.04 -17.89 -4.36
CA LEU A 47 8.41 -19.08 -4.91
C LEU A 47 9.45 -19.74 -5.83
N ASP A 48 9.78 -21.01 -5.57
CA ASP A 48 10.64 -21.85 -6.41
C ASP A 48 9.91 -22.14 -7.73
N LEU A 49 9.85 -21.13 -8.59
CA LEU A 49 9.23 -21.19 -9.91
C LEU A 49 10.32 -21.59 -10.91
N PRO A 50 10.09 -22.63 -11.74
CA PRO A 50 11.08 -23.07 -12.70
C PRO A 50 11.48 -21.92 -13.64
N ASP A 51 12.78 -21.85 -13.93
CA ASP A 51 13.48 -20.76 -14.65
C ASP A 51 12.87 -20.43 -16.04
N GLU A 52 11.96 -21.27 -16.54
CA GLU A 52 11.34 -21.20 -17.87
C GLU A 52 10.11 -20.27 -17.93
N ALA A 53 9.72 -19.63 -16.83
CA ALA A 53 8.60 -18.68 -16.81
C ALA A 53 8.97 -17.27 -17.32
N PHE A 54 10.23 -17.01 -17.65
CA PHE A 54 10.74 -15.70 -18.07
C PHE A 54 11.16 -15.70 -19.57
N ASP A 55 10.30 -16.16 -20.47
CA ASP A 55 10.40 -15.81 -21.90
C ASP A 55 9.19 -14.99 -22.34
N ASP A 56 9.15 -13.74 -21.89
CA ASP A 56 8.72 -12.61 -22.71
C ASP A 56 9.24 -11.30 -22.09
N GLY A 57 9.96 -10.49 -22.89
CA GLY A 57 10.66 -9.27 -22.50
C GLY A 57 9.78 -8.10 -22.04
N ARG A 58 8.93 -8.32 -21.03
CA ARG A 58 8.05 -7.33 -20.44
C ARG A 58 8.07 -7.51 -18.93
N SER A 59 9.06 -6.90 -18.25
CA SER A 59 8.89 -6.55 -16.83
C SER A 59 7.47 -6.03 -16.66
N PRO A 60 6.63 -6.69 -15.83
CA PRO A 60 5.32 -6.17 -15.51
C PRO A 60 5.59 -4.84 -14.81
N LYS A 61 5.37 -3.72 -15.50
CA LYS A 61 5.31 -2.42 -14.84
C LYS A 61 4.33 -2.61 -13.70
N PRO A 62 4.70 -2.35 -12.43
CA PRO A 62 3.78 -2.55 -11.32
C PRO A 62 2.50 -1.80 -11.67
N ALA A 63 1.43 -2.57 -11.85
CA ALA A 63 0.17 -2.04 -12.31
C ALA A 63 -0.22 -0.94 -11.33
N ALA A 64 -0.33 0.30 -11.83
CA ALA A 64 -0.80 1.43 -11.05
C ALA A 64 -2.10 1.01 -10.37
N ARG A 65 -2.02 0.69 -9.08
CA ARG A 65 -3.17 0.23 -8.29
C ARG A 65 -4.03 1.44 -8.03
N ARG A 66 -4.86 1.78 -9.03
CA ARG A 66 -5.95 2.72 -8.84
C ARG A 66 -6.81 2.20 -7.69
N ASN A 67 -7.02 3.08 -6.71
CA ASN A 67 -8.20 3.23 -5.89
C ASN A 67 -8.70 2.06 -4.99
N ALA A 68 -7.81 1.39 -4.24
CA ALA A 68 -8.23 0.49 -3.16
C ALA A 68 -9.02 1.18 -2.02
N ASN A 69 -8.97 2.52 -1.94
CA ASN A 69 -9.60 3.29 -0.87
C ASN A 69 -11.04 3.74 -1.17
N VAL A 70 -11.54 3.56 -2.41
CA VAL A 70 -12.88 4.05 -2.79
C VAL A 70 -13.99 3.28 -2.09
N VAL A 71 -13.85 1.96 -1.94
CA VAL A 71 -14.84 1.14 -1.21
C VAL A 71 -14.94 1.60 0.24
N TRP A 72 -13.80 1.87 0.88
CA TRP A 72 -13.78 2.35 2.27
C TRP A 72 -14.35 3.75 2.41
N SER A 73 -14.07 4.65 1.45
CA SER A 73 -14.69 5.99 1.42
C SER A 73 -16.22 5.93 1.28
N VAL A 74 -16.75 5.06 0.40
CA VAL A 74 -18.20 4.90 0.22
C VAL A 74 -18.87 4.36 1.49
N VAL A 75 -18.25 3.37 2.14
CA VAL A 75 -18.75 2.81 3.41
C VAL A 75 -18.76 3.88 4.51
N ALA A 76 -17.69 4.66 4.66
CA ALA A 76 -17.61 5.73 5.64
C ALA A 76 -18.70 6.79 5.42
N SER A 77 -18.91 7.22 4.16
CA SER A 77 -19.96 8.19 3.83
C SER A 77 -21.37 7.67 4.14
N LEU A 78 -21.69 6.39 3.86
CA LEU A 78 -22.98 5.79 4.19
C LEU A 78 -23.25 5.73 5.70
N VAL A 79 -22.23 5.34 6.48
CA VAL A 79 -22.34 5.27 7.94
C VAL A 79 -22.58 6.66 8.55
N ILE A 80 -21.83 7.67 8.11
CA ILE A 80 -21.99 9.05 8.58
C ILE A 80 -23.40 9.57 8.28
N LEU A 81 -23.90 9.35 7.05
CA LEU A 81 -25.24 9.77 6.67
C LEU A 81 -26.33 9.10 7.53
N ALA A 82 -26.21 7.79 7.78
CA ALA A 82 -27.15 7.05 8.60
C ALA A 82 -27.18 7.57 10.05
N VAL A 83 -26.02 7.89 10.63
CA VAL A 83 -25.91 8.46 11.99
C VAL A 83 -26.55 9.84 12.05
N ILE A 84 -26.31 10.70 11.05
CA ILE A 84 -26.93 12.04 10.99
C ILE A 84 -28.45 11.92 10.93
N LEU A 85 -28.98 11.05 10.06
CA LEU A 85 -30.42 10.81 9.96
C LEU A 85 -30.98 10.31 11.30
N ALA A 86 -30.37 9.28 11.90
CA ALA A 86 -30.80 8.75 13.19
C ALA A 86 -30.79 9.81 14.31
N PHE A 87 -29.80 10.70 14.31
CA PHE A 87 -29.71 11.79 15.29
C PHE A 87 -30.81 12.84 15.08
N VAL A 88 -31.10 13.20 13.83
CA VAL A 88 -32.19 14.14 13.48
C VAL A 88 -33.55 13.54 13.80
N PHE A 89 -33.78 12.25 13.51
CA PHE A 89 -35.05 11.58 13.80
C PHE A 89 -35.27 11.25 15.28
N ARG A 90 -34.21 11.23 16.10
CA ARG A 90 -34.30 11.05 17.57
C ARG A 90 -34.46 12.36 18.33
N ARG A 91 -34.35 13.51 17.66
CA ARG A 91 -34.52 14.85 18.25
C ARG A 91 -35.91 15.38 17.97
#